data_AF-A0A710J792-F1
#
_entry.id   AF-A0A710J792-F1
#
_cell.length_a   1.000
_cell.length_b   1.000
_cell.length_c   1.000
_cell.angle_alpha   90.00
_cell.angle_beta   90.00
_cell.angle_gamma   90.00
#
_symmetry.space_group_name_H-M   'P 1'
#
loop_
_entity.id
_entity.type
_entity.pdbx_description
1 polymer ?
#
loop_
_entity_poly.entity_id
_entity_poly.type
_entity_poly.pdbx_seq_one_letter_code
_entity_poly.pdbx_strand_id
1 'polypeptide(L)'
;MKRERLIPLAMLGGWCVFVLFISLPGLSRMSTWPAHNRNVMLLMMLATMCLPLLLRPLSAFFRKICRQNSFYVREQQDNHTVHIFLSAHADTSSPVAMRRHWKVLNELLTTALRQGKRVSMTSHLLTQPRTDKLVRALQKQGLEVSVKRDECPTPAFERWTITASWTISQWKIPHVNRRSGIVILTPESWRQP
;
A
#
# COMPACT_ATOMS: atom_id res chain seq x y z
N MET A 1 -18.48 12.61 -15.62
CA MET A 1 -18.04 11.35 -14.95
C MET A 1 -16.74 11.60 -14.19
N LYS A 2 -16.67 11.26 -12.89
CA LYS A 2 -15.46 11.48 -12.06
C LYS A 2 -14.24 10.78 -12.66
N ARG A 3 -13.12 11.50 -12.78
CA ARG A 3 -11.79 11.05 -13.29
C ARG A 3 -11.34 9.69 -12.71
N GLU A 4 -11.79 9.37 -11.51
CA GLU A 4 -11.54 8.10 -10.81
C GLU A 4 -12.13 6.85 -11.49
N ARG A 5 -13.18 6.96 -12.32
CA ARG A 5 -13.75 5.81 -13.06
C ARG A 5 -13.14 5.60 -14.45
N LEU A 6 -12.45 6.60 -14.99
CA LEU A 6 -11.82 6.54 -16.31
C LEU A 6 -10.56 5.69 -16.31
N ILE A 7 -9.77 5.74 -15.23
CA ILE A 7 -8.52 4.97 -15.11
C ILE A 7 -8.80 3.46 -15.14
N PRO A 8 -9.77 2.92 -14.36
CA PRO A 8 -10.09 1.50 -14.44
C PRO A 8 -10.57 1.05 -15.82
N LEU A 9 -11.42 1.85 -16.48
CA LEU A 9 -11.94 1.53 -17.81
C LEU A 9 -10.84 1.57 -18.88
N ALA A 10 -9.92 2.53 -18.81
CA ALA A 10 -8.79 2.61 -19.73
C ALA A 10 -7.81 1.43 -19.55
N MET A 11 -7.54 1.04 -18.31
CA MET A 11 -6.69 -0.13 -18.03
C MET A 11 -7.34 -1.44 -18.48
N LEU A 12 -8.66 -1.60 -18.27
CA LEU A 12 -9.40 -2.75 -18.76
C LEU A 12 -9.42 -2.78 -20.29
N GLY A 13 -9.68 -1.63 -20.93
CA GLY A 13 -9.66 -1.50 -22.39
C GLY A 13 -8.30 -1.86 -22.97
N GLY A 14 -7.21 -1.33 -22.40
CA GLY A 14 -5.85 -1.67 -22.81
C GLY A 14 -5.51 -3.15 -22.62
N TRP A 15 -5.93 -3.74 -21.51
CA TRP A 15 -5.80 -5.19 -21.28
C TRP A 15 -6.56 -5.99 -22.32
N CYS A 16 -7.79 -5.58 -22.66
CA CYS A 16 -8.58 -6.27 -23.67
C CYS A 16 -7.94 -6.22 -25.05
N VAL A 17 -7.40 -5.06 -25.45
CA VAL A 17 -6.66 -4.92 -26.71
C VAL A 17 -5.42 -5.82 -26.72
N PHE A 18 -4.70 -5.89 -25.60
CA PHE A 18 -3.52 -6.75 -25.48
C PHE A 18 -3.85 -8.24 -25.60
N VAL A 19 -4.91 -8.71 -24.94
CA VAL A 19 -5.37 -10.11 -25.05
C VAL A 19 -5.84 -10.42 -26.48
N LEU A 20 -6.54 -9.51 -27.15
CA LEU A 20 -6.92 -9.67 -28.56
C LEU A 20 -5.69 -9.76 -29.46
N PHE A 21 -4.68 -8.92 -29.23
CA PHE A 21 -3.44 -8.93 -30.00
C PHE A 21 -2.68 -10.25 -29.88
N ILE A 22 -2.55 -10.80 -28.66
CA ILE A 22 -1.92 -12.10 -28.44
C ILE A 22 -2.75 -13.24 -29.04
N SER A 23 -4.08 -13.12 -29.00
CA SER A 23 -4.99 -14.15 -29.50
C SER A 23 -5.19 -14.10 -31.02
N LEU A 24 -4.75 -13.04 -31.69
CA LEU A 24 -4.96 -12.77 -33.12
C LEU A 24 -4.53 -13.94 -34.03
N PRO A 25 -3.35 -14.57 -33.83
CA PRO A 25 -2.93 -15.71 -34.66
C PRO A 25 -3.86 -16.91 -34.51
N GLY A 26 -4.32 -17.21 -33.29
CA GLY A 26 -5.29 -18.27 -33.02
C GLY A 26 -6.66 -17.98 -33.63
N LEU A 27 -7.16 -16.75 -33.46
CA LEU A 27 -8.41 -16.27 -34.04
C LEU A 27 -8.41 -16.37 -35.58
N SER A 28 -7.29 -16.08 -36.24
CA SER A 28 -7.18 -16.15 -37.70
C SER A 28 -7.30 -17.57 -38.28
N ARG A 29 -6.94 -18.59 -37.48
CA ARG A 29 -6.98 -20.02 -37.89
C ARG A 29 -8.20 -20.76 -37.33
N MET A 30 -9.02 -20.08 -36.53
CA MET A 30 -10.10 -20.65 -35.74
C MET A 30 -11.19 -21.33 -36.58
N SER A 31 -11.38 -20.93 -37.83
CA SER A 31 -12.31 -21.55 -38.78
C SER A 31 -11.94 -22.99 -39.13
N THR A 32 -10.66 -23.36 -39.02
CA THR A 32 -10.14 -24.69 -39.34
C THR A 32 -10.16 -25.66 -38.16
N TRP A 33 -10.54 -25.18 -36.97
CA TRP A 33 -10.45 -25.97 -35.74
C TRP A 33 -11.74 -26.75 -35.46
N PRO A 34 -11.63 -27.93 -34.80
CA PRO A 34 -12.78 -28.61 -34.24
C PRO A 34 -13.58 -27.69 -33.30
N ALA A 35 -14.91 -27.84 -33.28
CA ALA A 35 -15.80 -27.00 -32.50
C ALA A 35 -15.44 -26.94 -31.00
N HIS A 36 -14.95 -28.06 -30.44
CA HIS A 36 -14.48 -28.12 -29.06
C HIS A 36 -13.30 -27.16 -28.80
N ASN A 37 -12.23 -27.25 -29.60
CA ASN A 37 -11.03 -26.41 -29.46
C ASN A 37 -11.34 -24.93 -29.65
N ARG A 38 -12.26 -24.62 -30.58
CA ARG A 38 -12.77 -23.27 -30.81
C ARG A 38 -13.44 -22.69 -29.55
N ASN A 39 -14.33 -23.46 -28.94
CA ASN A 39 -15.06 -23.04 -27.75
C ASN A 39 -14.13 -22.88 -26.53
N VAL A 40 -13.15 -23.77 -26.38
CA VAL A 40 -12.13 -23.67 -25.32
C VAL A 40 -11.30 -22.40 -25.47
N MET A 41 -10.83 -22.07 -26.68
CA MET A 41 -10.06 -20.84 -26.91
C MET A 41 -10.87 -19.58 -26.59
N LEU A 42 -12.14 -19.52 -27.03
CA LEU A 42 -13.03 -18.40 -26.71
C LEU A 42 -13.27 -18.26 -25.21
N LEU A 43 -13.47 -19.37 -24.51
CA LEU A 43 -13.65 -19.38 -23.06
C LEU A 43 -12.38 -18.88 -22.35
N MET A 44 -11.20 -19.34 -22.77
CA MET A 44 -9.92 -18.89 -22.24
C MET A 44 -9.68 -17.40 -22.51
N MET A 45 -10.05 -16.92 -23.70
CA MET A 45 -9.97 -15.50 -24.04
C MET A 45 -10.92 -14.69 -23.15
N LEU A 46 -12.18 -15.08 -23.01
CA LEU A 46 -13.14 -14.40 -22.13
C LEU A 46 -12.67 -14.39 -20.67
N ALA A 47 -12.17 -15.52 -20.17
CA ALA A 47 -11.64 -15.63 -18.81
C ALA A 47 -10.43 -14.72 -18.59
N THR A 48 -9.51 -14.65 -19.56
CA THR A 48 -8.33 -13.76 -19.49
C THR A 48 -8.72 -12.28 -19.62
N MET A 49 -9.70 -11.92 -20.44
CA MET A 49 -10.27 -10.56 -20.49
C MET A 49 -10.85 -10.12 -19.14
N CYS A 50 -11.53 -11.04 -18.44
CA CYS A 50 -12.15 -10.79 -17.15
C CYS A 50 -11.16 -10.86 -15.96
N LEU A 51 -9.95 -11.37 -16.16
CA LEU A 51 -8.95 -11.56 -15.10
C LEU A 51 -8.68 -10.29 -14.27
N PRO A 52 -8.53 -9.09 -14.87
CA PRO A 52 -8.32 -7.87 -14.09
C PRO A 52 -9.47 -7.60 -13.11
N LEU A 53 -10.72 -7.89 -13.51
CA LEU A 53 -11.91 -7.67 -12.67
C LEU A 53 -11.86 -8.55 -11.42
N LEU A 54 -11.23 -9.72 -11.51
CA LEU A 54 -11.01 -10.65 -10.40
C LEU A 54 -9.84 -10.22 -9.49
N LEU A 55 -8.87 -9.44 -9.97
CA LEU A 55 -7.73 -9.00 -9.15
C LEU A 55 -8.16 -8.20 -7.92
N ARG A 56 -9.22 -7.39 -8.04
CA ARG A 56 -9.73 -6.58 -6.94
C ARG A 56 -10.30 -7.43 -5.79
N PRO A 57 -11.29 -8.33 -6.00
CA PRO A 57 -11.76 -9.22 -4.93
C PRO A 57 -10.66 -10.17 -4.45
N LEU A 58 -9.79 -10.66 -5.33
CA LEU A 58 -8.69 -11.55 -4.94
C LEU A 58 -7.68 -10.84 -4.03
N SER A 59 -7.33 -9.59 -4.32
CA SER A 59 -6.45 -8.77 -3.46
C SER A 59 -7.11 -8.42 -2.12
N ALA A 60 -8.42 -8.15 -2.10
CA ALA A 60 -9.17 -7.92 -0.88
C ALA A 60 -9.21 -9.17 0.01
N PHE A 61 -9.42 -10.35 -0.62
CA PHE A 61 -9.39 -11.64 0.04
C PHE A 61 -7.99 -11.96 0.59
N PHE A 62 -6.95 -11.75 -0.22
CA PHE A 62 -5.55 -11.94 0.19
C PHE A 62 -5.19 -11.06 1.39
N ARG A 63 -5.57 -9.77 1.38
CA ARG A 63 -5.39 -8.87 2.53
C ARG A 63 -6.08 -9.39 3.79
N LYS A 64 -7.27 -9.98 3.65
CA LYS A 64 -8.04 -10.55 4.77
C LYS A 64 -7.36 -11.80 5.34
N ILE A 65 -6.89 -12.72 4.48
CA ILE A 65 -6.21 -13.96 4.90
C ILE A 65 -4.87 -13.64 5.54
N CYS A 66 -4.04 -12.84 4.87
CA CYS A 66 -2.68 -12.58 5.32
C CYS A 66 -2.61 -11.68 6.55
N ARG A 67 -3.76 -11.28 7.13
CA ARG A 67 -3.88 -10.32 8.24
C ARG A 67 -2.83 -9.23 8.10
N GLN A 68 -2.68 -8.68 6.89
CA GLN A 68 -1.59 -7.74 6.63
C GLN A 68 -1.89 -6.49 7.46
N ASN A 69 -1.26 -6.47 8.64
CA ASN A 69 -1.31 -5.35 9.55
C ASN A 69 -0.82 -4.14 8.77
N SER A 70 -1.48 -3.03 9.04
CA SER A 70 -1.15 -1.71 8.52
C SER A 70 0.35 -1.42 8.65
N PHE A 71 0.97 -1.92 9.71
CA PHE A 71 2.35 -1.67 10.08
C PHE A 71 3.11 -2.95 10.40
N TYR A 72 4.39 -2.96 10.04
CA TYR A 72 5.39 -3.92 10.51
C TYR A 72 6.24 -3.25 11.57
N VAL A 73 6.49 -3.97 12.65
CA VAL A 73 7.32 -3.51 13.77
C VAL A 73 8.58 -4.35 13.79
N ARG A 74 9.75 -3.71 13.75
CA ARG A 74 11.05 -4.38 13.82
C ARG A 74 11.85 -3.79 14.98
N GLU A 75 12.23 -4.63 15.93
CA GLU A 75 13.17 -4.22 16.97
C GLU A 75 14.58 -4.15 16.38
N GLN A 76 15.31 -3.10 16.73
CA GLN A 76 16.70 -2.90 16.33
C GLN A 76 17.62 -3.62 17.33
N GLN A 77 18.84 -3.96 16.91
CA GLN A 77 19.82 -4.72 17.72
C GLN A 77 20.07 -4.14 19.11
N ASP A 78 19.93 -2.81 19.27
CA ASP A 78 20.13 -2.13 20.53
C ASP A 78 18.98 -2.36 21.54
N ASN A 79 17.91 -3.09 21.19
CA ASN A 79 16.68 -3.36 21.97
C ASN A 79 15.90 -2.14 22.50
N HIS A 80 16.47 -0.94 22.39
CA HIS A 80 15.88 0.31 22.81
C HIS A 80 15.28 1.11 21.66
N THR A 81 15.48 0.68 20.41
CA THR A 81 14.86 1.31 19.23
C THR A 81 13.94 0.33 18.51
N VAL A 82 12.74 0.80 18.21
CA VAL A 82 11.74 0.09 17.40
C VAL A 82 11.53 0.84 16.11
N HIS A 83 11.60 0.14 14.98
CA HIS A 83 11.27 0.71 13.68
C HIS A 83 9.87 0.28 13.25
N ILE A 84 9.02 1.25 12.94
CA ILE A 84 7.64 1.02 12.49
C ILE A 84 7.55 1.40 11.00
N PHE A 85 7.28 0.40 10.17
CA PHE A 85 7.11 0.54 8.73
C PHE A 85 5.65 0.44 8.36
N LEU A 86 5.15 1.32 7.48
CA LEU A 86 3.84 1.12 6.85
C LEU A 86 3.96 0.02 5.79
N SER A 87 3.05 -0.95 5.83
CA SER A 87 2.97 -1.96 4.77
C SER A 87 2.67 -1.33 3.41
N ALA A 88 3.42 -1.70 2.37
CA ALA A 88 3.17 -1.28 0.99
C ALA A 88 1.79 -1.76 0.46
N HIS A 89 1.16 -2.69 1.16
CA HIS A 89 -0.15 -3.24 0.85
C HIS A 89 -1.27 -2.68 1.74
N ALA A 90 -0.97 -1.75 2.65
CA ALA A 90 -1.97 -1.14 3.51
C ALA A 90 -3.03 -0.40 2.68
N ASP A 91 -4.31 -0.63 2.98
CA ASP A 91 -5.39 0.03 2.27
C ASP A 91 -5.53 1.50 2.67
N THR A 92 -4.95 2.40 1.89
CA THR A 92 -4.99 3.84 2.14
C THR A 92 -5.98 4.57 1.22
N SER A 93 -6.88 3.83 0.55
CA SER A 93 -7.77 4.37 -0.49
C SER A 93 -8.91 5.25 0.01
N SER A 94 -9.31 5.08 1.27
CA SER A 94 -10.47 5.76 1.83
C SER A 94 -10.15 6.45 3.16
N PRO A 95 -10.86 7.55 3.51
CA PRO A 95 -10.73 8.19 4.81
C PRO A 95 -11.06 7.27 5.99
N VAL A 96 -11.92 6.27 5.78
CA VAL A 96 -12.27 5.27 6.80
C VAL A 96 -11.11 4.31 7.03
N ALA A 97 -10.51 3.79 5.96
CA ALA A 97 -9.35 2.90 6.07
C ALA A 97 -8.13 3.64 6.66
N MET A 98 -7.89 4.88 6.25
CA MET A 98 -6.83 5.72 6.82
C MET A 98 -7.03 5.98 8.32
N ARG A 99 -8.27 6.19 8.78
CA ARG A 99 -8.58 6.33 10.21
C ARG A 99 -8.25 5.07 11.01
N ARG A 100 -8.51 3.87 10.45
CA ARG A 100 -8.12 2.60 11.08
C ARG A 100 -6.60 2.47 11.19
N HIS A 101 -5.88 2.77 10.11
CA HIS A 101 -4.41 2.77 10.14
C HIS A 101 -3.87 3.76 11.17
N TRP A 102 -4.43 4.96 11.25
CA TRP A 102 -4.04 5.94 12.26
C TRP A 102 -4.24 5.44 13.70
N LYS A 103 -5.36 4.76 13.96
CA LYS A 103 -5.63 4.16 15.27
C LYS A 103 -4.58 3.11 15.64
N VAL A 104 -4.29 2.18 14.74
CA VAL A 104 -3.26 1.14 14.93
C VAL A 104 -1.87 1.76 15.13
N LEU A 105 -1.51 2.76 14.32
CA LEU A 105 -0.24 3.48 14.47
C LEU A 105 -0.13 4.12 15.86
N ASN A 106 -1.18 4.79 16.32
CA ASN A 106 -1.18 5.43 17.62
C ASN A 106 -1.02 4.42 18.76
N GLU A 107 -1.72 3.28 18.69
CA GLU A 107 -1.56 2.18 19.64
C GLU A 107 -0.10 1.68 19.67
N LEU A 108 0.50 1.38 18.51
CA LEU A 108 1.89 0.92 18.43
C LEU A 108 2.89 1.94 19.01
N LEU A 109 2.71 3.22 18.67
CA LEU A 109 3.58 4.30 19.16
C LEU A 109 3.46 4.47 20.67
N THR A 110 2.24 4.53 21.18
CA THR A 110 1.99 4.70 22.62
C THR A 110 2.54 3.53 23.42
N THR A 111 2.35 2.30 22.96
CA THR A 111 2.93 1.12 23.62
C THR A 111 4.46 1.18 23.64
N ALA A 112 5.10 1.46 22.50
CA ALA A 112 6.56 1.52 22.42
C ALA A 112 7.15 2.66 23.28
N LEU A 113 6.57 3.86 23.20
CA LEU A 113 7.03 5.02 23.96
C LEU A 113 6.83 4.86 25.46
N ARG A 114 5.72 4.25 25.91
CA ARG A 114 5.50 3.93 27.34
C ARG A 114 6.48 2.90 27.88
N GLN A 115 7.01 2.03 27.02
CA GLN A 115 8.08 1.11 27.36
C GLN A 115 9.46 1.78 27.38
N GLY A 116 9.53 3.11 27.18
CA GLY A 116 10.79 3.85 27.10
C GLY A 116 11.59 3.57 25.83
N LYS A 117 10.98 2.96 24.81
CA LYS A 117 11.66 2.68 23.54
C LYS A 117 11.62 3.91 22.64
N ARG A 118 12.75 4.18 21.97
CA ARG A 118 12.83 5.13 20.85
C ARG A 118 12.10 4.53 19.64
N VAL A 119 11.33 5.34 18.93
CA VAL A 119 10.60 4.89 17.74
C VAL A 119 11.14 5.58 16.50
N SER A 120 11.55 4.80 15.51
CA SER A 120 11.90 5.29 14.18
C SER A 120 10.81 4.92 13.19
N MET A 121 10.45 5.84 12.31
CA MET A 121 9.48 5.62 11.25
C MET A 121 10.03 6.19 9.95
N THR A 122 9.73 5.50 8.85
CA THR A 122 10.07 5.99 7.51
C THR A 122 8.90 5.73 6.58
N SER A 123 8.38 6.78 5.94
CA SER A 123 7.28 6.65 4.99
C SER A 123 7.10 7.89 4.11
N HIS A 124 6.71 7.66 2.87
CA HIS A 124 6.24 8.70 1.94
C HIS A 124 4.95 9.41 2.43
N LEU A 125 4.23 8.83 3.40
CA LEU A 125 3.04 9.43 4.01
C LEU A 125 3.35 10.35 5.20
N LEU A 126 4.57 10.35 5.73
CA LEU A 126 4.97 11.18 6.87
C LEU A 126 5.37 12.59 6.40
N THR A 127 4.40 13.36 5.94
CA THR A 127 4.58 14.80 5.67
C THR A 127 4.62 15.59 6.97
N GLN A 128 5.21 16.79 6.94
CA GLN A 128 5.35 17.63 8.14
C GLN A 128 4.00 17.89 8.86
N PRO A 129 2.90 18.26 8.16
CA PRO A 129 1.61 18.44 8.82
C PRO A 129 1.07 17.17 9.50
N ARG A 130 1.39 16.00 8.94
CA ARG A 130 0.96 14.71 9.51
C ARG A 130 1.80 14.33 10.72
N THR A 131 3.10 14.62 10.68
CA THR A 131 3.98 14.47 11.84
C THR A 131 3.54 15.40 12.97
N ASP A 132 3.27 16.67 12.71
CA ASP A 132 2.82 17.60 13.74
C ASP A 132 1.50 17.15 14.39
N LYS A 133 0.58 16.64 13.56
CA LYS A 133 -0.68 16.06 14.03
C LYS A 133 -0.44 14.82 14.91
N LEU A 134 0.51 13.97 14.54
CA LEU A 134 0.92 12.80 15.32
C LEU A 134 1.44 13.23 16.70
N VAL A 135 2.39 14.18 16.72
CA VAL A 135 3.04 14.66 17.94
C VAL A 135 2.02 15.28 18.89
N ARG A 136 1.14 16.14 18.39
CA ARG A 136 0.05 16.72 19.20
C ARG A 136 -0.88 15.65 19.76
N ALA A 137 -1.13 14.57 19.03
CA ALA A 137 -1.97 13.47 19.52
C ALA A 137 -1.28 12.69 20.65
N LEU A 138 0.03 12.45 20.54
CA LEU A 138 0.83 11.81 21.60
C LEU A 138 0.92 12.69 22.85
N GLN A 139 1.18 13.99 22.69
CA GLN A 139 1.21 14.95 23.80
C GLN A 139 -0.13 15.00 24.56
N LYS A 140 -1.26 14.99 23.84
CA LYS A 140 -2.60 14.91 24.46
C LYS A 140 -2.83 13.63 25.26
N GLN A 141 -2.04 12.59 25.02
CA GLN A 141 -2.09 11.32 25.76
C GLN A 141 -1.08 11.27 26.92
N GLY A 142 -0.45 12.41 27.24
CA GLY A 142 0.54 12.53 28.32
C GLY A 142 1.92 11.97 27.94
N LEU A 143 2.22 11.80 26.65
CA LEU A 143 3.52 11.35 26.18
C LEU A 143 4.34 12.54 25.70
N GLU A 144 5.31 12.94 26.52
CA GLU A 144 6.31 13.92 26.13
C GLU A 144 7.39 13.23 25.28
N VAL A 145 7.55 13.74 24.06
CA VAL A 145 8.42 13.16 23.04
C VAL A 145 9.20 14.24 22.33
N SER A 146 10.50 13.99 22.17
CA SER A 146 11.34 14.75 21.26
C SER A 146 11.22 14.17 19.86
N VAL A 147 11.08 15.05 18.88
CA VAL A 147 10.90 14.66 17.47
C VAL A 147 12.09 15.16 16.67
N LYS A 148 12.77 14.23 16.00
CA LYS A 148 13.69 14.56 14.91
C LYS A 148 13.07 14.14 13.59
N ARG A 149 13.02 15.07 12.64
CA ARG A 149 12.48 14.82 11.30
C ARG A 149 13.57 15.11 10.27
N ASP A 150 13.80 14.14 9.40
CA ASP A 150 14.64 14.28 8.23
C ASP A 150 13.85 13.87 6.98
N GLU A 151 14.34 14.24 5.80
CA GLU A 151 13.79 13.80 4.52
C GLU A 151 14.82 12.98 3.77
N CYS A 152 14.37 11.87 3.17
CA CYS A 152 15.19 11.06 2.29
C CYS A 152 14.48 10.84 0.95
N PRO A 153 15.21 10.59 -0.15
CA PRO A 153 14.60 10.19 -1.39
C PRO A 153 13.89 8.83 -1.22
N THR A 154 12.64 8.74 -1.67
CA THR A 154 11.88 7.49 -1.65
C THR A 154 12.51 6.51 -2.65
N PRO A 155 12.92 5.31 -2.20
CA PRO A 155 13.52 4.30 -3.08
C PRO A 155 12.64 4.03 -4.31
N ALA A 156 13.28 3.87 -5.48
CA ALA A 156 12.55 3.59 -6.72
C ALA A 156 11.72 2.30 -6.61
N PHE A 157 12.28 1.28 -5.95
CA PHE A 157 11.60 0.02 -5.67
C PHE A 157 10.33 0.21 -4.83
N GLU A 158 10.39 0.99 -3.74
CA GLU A 158 9.22 1.28 -2.89
C GLU A 158 8.12 2.02 -3.67
N ARG A 159 8.51 3.00 -4.50
CA ARG A 159 7.55 3.70 -5.37
C ARG A 159 6.87 2.74 -6.34
N TRP A 160 7.62 1.81 -6.93
CA TRP A 160 7.09 0.80 -7.84
C TRP A 160 6.16 -0.17 -7.14
N THR A 161 6.53 -0.69 -5.97
CA THR A 161 5.71 -1.66 -5.22
C THR A 161 4.40 -1.04 -4.73
N ILE A 162 4.43 0.20 -4.23
CA ILE A 162 3.21 0.93 -3.84
C ILE A 162 2.33 1.16 -5.07
N THR A 163 2.92 1.61 -6.18
CA THR A 163 2.19 1.87 -7.43
C THR A 163 1.52 0.61 -7.97
N ALA A 164 2.27 -0.49 -8.08
CA ALA A 164 1.75 -1.78 -8.52
C ALA A 164 0.67 -2.31 -7.58
N SER A 165 0.92 -2.26 -6.26
CA SER A 165 -0.03 -2.69 -5.22
C SER A 165 -1.36 -1.95 -5.34
N TRP A 166 -1.34 -0.62 -5.45
CA TRP A 166 -2.56 0.18 -5.64
C TRP A 166 -3.22 -0.01 -6.99
N THR A 167 -2.43 -0.15 -8.05
CA THR A 167 -2.95 -0.33 -9.41
C THR A 167 -3.68 -1.66 -9.52
N ILE A 168 -3.11 -2.74 -8.98
CA ILE A 168 -3.71 -4.08 -8.97
C ILE A 168 -4.92 -4.13 -8.01
N SER A 169 -4.78 -3.62 -6.79
CA SER A 169 -5.81 -3.79 -5.75
C SER A 169 -6.95 -2.78 -5.83
N GLN A 170 -6.68 -1.57 -6.33
CA GLN A 170 -7.61 -0.45 -6.28
C GLN A 170 -7.87 0.17 -7.66
N TRP A 171 -7.15 -0.25 -8.71
CA TRP A 171 -7.25 0.30 -10.06
C TRP A 171 -7.05 1.82 -10.10
N LYS A 172 -6.14 2.27 -9.24
CA LYS A 172 -5.78 3.68 -9.08
C LYS A 172 -4.26 3.81 -9.16
N ILE A 173 -3.80 4.88 -9.80
CA ILE A 173 -2.41 5.27 -9.78
C ILE A 173 -2.22 6.16 -8.54
N PRO A 174 -1.51 5.70 -7.48
CA PRO A 174 -1.27 6.52 -6.31
C PRO A 174 -0.35 7.68 -6.65
N HIS A 175 -0.58 8.83 -6.00
CA HIS A 175 0.45 9.85 -5.93
C HIS A 175 1.43 9.47 -4.83
N VAL A 176 2.60 8.95 -5.21
CA VAL A 176 3.68 8.62 -4.29
C VAL A 176 4.70 9.76 -4.29
N ASN A 177 4.92 10.36 -3.11
CA ASN A 177 5.91 11.42 -2.95
C ASN A 177 7.31 10.91 -3.30
N ARG A 178 8.10 11.75 -3.97
CA ARG A 178 9.51 11.46 -4.29
C ARG A 178 10.42 11.49 -3.06
N ARG A 179 9.96 12.11 -1.98
CA ARG A 179 10.65 12.15 -0.69
C ARG A 179 9.81 11.47 0.37
N SER A 180 10.47 10.66 1.20
CA SER A 180 9.94 10.05 2.40
C SER A 180 10.36 10.85 3.61
N GLY A 181 9.44 10.98 4.57
CA GLY A 181 9.77 11.53 5.88
C GLY A 181 10.38 10.43 6.74
N ILE A 182 11.51 10.72 7.35
CA ILE A 182 12.08 9.94 8.46
C ILE A 182 11.70 10.69 9.74
N VAL A 183 11.02 10.00 10.65
CA VAL A 183 10.61 10.58 11.94
C VAL A 183 11.17 9.69 13.04
N ILE A 184 11.95 10.29 13.94
CA ILE A 184 12.45 9.63 15.14
C ILE A 184 11.77 10.30 16.33
N LEU A 185 11.06 9.50 17.11
CA LEU A 185 10.44 9.89 18.36
C LEU A 185 11.26 9.31 19.50
N THR A 186 11.75 10.19 20.37
CA THR A 186 12.50 9.82 21.56
C THR A 186 11.66 10.18 22.79
N PRO A 187 11.30 9.21 23.65
CA PRO A 187 10.60 9.52 24.89
C PRO A 187 11.52 10.32 25.82
N GLU A 188 10.95 11.23 26.61
CA GLU A 188 11.76 12.05 27.52
C GLU A 188 12.44 11.24 28.63
N SER A 189 11.89 10.08 29.01
CA SER A 189 12.53 9.15 29.94
C SER A 189 13.92 8.67 29.50
N TRP A 190 14.24 8.78 28.20
CA TRP A 190 15.56 8.45 27.65
C TRP A 190 16.60 9.55 27.83
N ARG A 191 16.19 10.75 28.28
CA ARG A 191 17.09 11.89 28.54
C ARG A 191 17.45 12.05 30.01
N GLN A 192 16.83 11.29 30.91
CA GLN A 192 17.20 11.31 32.32
C GLN A 192 18.45 10.43 32.49
N PRO A 193 19.57 10.97 33.00
CA PRO A 193 20.81 10.25 33.21
C PRO A 193 20.71 9.17 34.28
#